data_AF-A0A2J7VYD7-F1
#
_entry.id   AF-A0A2J7VYD7-F1
#
_cell.length_a   1.000
_cell.length_b   1.000
_cell.length_c   1.000
_cell.angle_alpha   90.00
_cell.angle_beta   90.00
_cell.angle_gamma   90.00
#
_symmetry.space_group_name_H-M   'P 1'
#
loop_
_entity.id
_entity.type
_entity.pdbx_description
1 polymer ?
#
loop_
_entity_poly.entity_id
_entity_poly.type
_entity_poly.pdbx_seq_one_letter_code
_entity_poly.pdbx_strand_id
1 'polypeptide(L)'
;MVSNPSMRTITPSKKTNGSSSHRPIPRVDITAAGKALVLQGGGALGAYQAGVYAGIYEEHKALDWVAGVSIGAINAALIAGNPPDLRVARLREFWDLVSSGPVQRLPPGWSDRTLFNQWSAHSTAMFGVPGFFTPRRDPTLLLGGAAPVLSYYDTSPLKSTLERLVDFDRINDCDIRLSVGAVNVRSGNSVYFDNTQQRIGPEHIMASGALPPGFAPVHIDGEDYWDGGIVSNTPLQYVLDTHPRTEPLMVLQVDLFSARGSMPRTLAEALERQKDITYSSRTRMNTDALASNMNLQQAVADLIAKLPASLRKDASVAAVCAHLTHQPIEIVHLIYRDKPYELDSKDYEFSRASVDEHWDAGLRDICNTLEHPDWLRAAGQANGVTTFDLAEPQERRVRHPMKIPAAPAAPAAPAAPATVR
;
A
#
# COMPACT_ATOMS: atom_id res chain seq x y z
N MET A 1 22.20 65.03 59.00
CA MET A 1 20.93 64.47 58.51
C MET A 1 21.20 63.09 57.92
N VAL A 2 20.58 62.07 58.52
CA VAL A 2 20.15 60.76 57.97
C VAL A 2 21.23 59.92 57.25
N SER A 3 21.94 59.00 57.91
CA SER A 3 21.57 57.62 58.36
C SER A 3 21.51 56.55 57.25
N ASN A 4 22.51 55.64 57.30
CA ASN A 4 22.64 54.34 56.60
C ASN A 4 21.55 53.33 57.09
N PRO A 5 21.21 52.20 56.40
CA PRO A 5 22.08 51.01 56.42
C PRO A 5 21.95 49.93 55.30
N SER A 6 23.07 49.22 55.10
CA SER A 6 23.25 47.75 55.00
C SER A 6 22.66 46.87 53.87
N MET A 7 23.61 46.13 53.27
CA MET A 7 23.48 44.82 52.62
C MET A 7 22.42 43.91 53.26
N ARG A 8 21.61 43.26 52.42
CA ARG A 8 20.82 42.07 52.78
C ARG A 8 21.04 40.93 51.79
N THR A 9 21.60 39.87 52.34
CA THR A 9 21.52 38.46 51.93
C THR A 9 20.07 38.07 51.62
N ILE A 10 19.83 37.44 50.46
CA ILE A 10 18.55 36.79 50.15
C ILE A 10 18.75 35.27 50.20
N THR A 11 18.22 34.68 51.26
CA THR A 11 17.94 33.24 51.45
C THR A 11 16.89 32.72 50.45
N PRO A 12 16.86 31.41 50.17
CA PRO A 12 16.03 30.83 49.10
C PRO A 12 14.55 30.75 49.53
N SER A 13 13.65 31.30 48.71
CA SER A 13 12.20 31.18 48.90
C SER A 13 11.61 30.17 47.92
N LYS A 14 11.07 29.08 48.49
CA LYS A 14 10.05 28.14 48.00
C LYS A 14 9.85 28.00 46.48
N LYS A 15 10.28 26.86 45.93
CA LYS A 15 9.76 26.29 44.68
C LYS A 15 8.25 26.10 44.81
N THR A 16 7.48 26.84 44.01
CA THR A 16 6.08 26.54 43.74
C THR A 16 6.02 25.42 42.71
N ASN A 17 5.38 24.30 43.08
CA ASN A 17 5.04 23.21 42.16
C ASN A 17 4.02 23.72 41.14
N GLY A 18 4.51 24.17 39.99
CA GLY A 18 3.70 24.32 38.78
C GLY A 18 3.52 22.94 38.15
N SER A 19 2.44 22.26 38.54
CA SER A 19 1.91 21.10 37.82
C SER A 19 1.55 21.54 36.40
N SER A 20 2.45 21.35 35.43
CA SER A 20 2.10 21.43 34.02
C SER A 20 1.24 20.22 33.70
N SER A 21 -0.08 20.42 33.68
CA SER A 21 -1.01 19.46 33.13
C SER A 21 -0.71 19.29 31.64
N HIS A 22 0.08 18.27 31.31
CA HIS A 22 0.05 17.70 29.96
C HIS A 22 -1.39 17.21 29.75
N ARG A 23 -2.19 18.02 29.05
CA ARG A 23 -3.41 17.50 28.43
C ARG A 23 -2.95 16.41 27.47
N PRO A 24 -3.39 15.15 27.63
CA PRO A 24 -3.13 14.15 26.61
C PRO A 24 -3.77 14.67 25.32
N ILE A 25 -2.95 14.79 24.27
CA ILE A 25 -3.44 14.99 22.92
C ILE A 25 -4.43 13.84 22.68
N PRO A 26 -5.66 14.10 22.19
CA PRO A 26 -6.60 13.02 21.92
C PRO A 26 -5.90 12.01 21.01
N ARG A 27 -5.71 10.77 21.49
CA ARG A 27 -5.26 9.68 20.63
C ARG A 27 -6.30 9.60 19.52
N VAL A 28 -5.88 9.85 18.28
CA VAL A 28 -6.72 9.65 17.10
C VAL A 28 -7.21 8.21 17.17
N ASP A 29 -8.51 7.99 16.97
CA ASP A 29 -9.02 6.64 16.85
C ASP A 29 -8.48 6.06 15.53
N ILE A 30 -7.35 5.38 15.59
CA ILE A 30 -6.69 4.79 14.42
C ILE A 30 -7.52 3.69 13.76
N THR A 31 -8.61 3.25 14.40
CA THR A 31 -9.59 2.34 13.77
C THR A 31 -10.47 3.07 12.76
N ALA A 32 -10.58 4.40 12.88
CA ALA A 32 -11.27 5.33 11.99
C ALA A 32 -10.27 6.18 11.18
N ALA A 33 -9.31 5.51 10.52
CA ALA A 33 -8.27 6.16 9.73
C ALA A 33 -8.87 7.06 8.63
N GLY A 34 -8.48 8.34 8.59
CA GLY A 34 -8.89 9.25 7.52
C GLY A 34 -8.03 9.09 6.26
N LYS A 35 -6.77 8.67 6.42
CA LYS A 35 -5.80 8.49 5.33
C LYS A 35 -5.01 7.19 5.47
N ALA A 36 -5.12 6.33 4.47
CA ALA A 36 -4.39 5.08 4.37
C ALA A 36 -3.38 5.11 3.22
N LEU A 37 -2.19 4.56 3.44
CA LEU A 37 -1.20 4.26 2.41
C LEU A 37 -1.16 2.74 2.19
N VAL A 38 -1.43 2.30 0.98
CA VAL A 38 -1.51 0.88 0.59
C VAL A 38 -0.33 0.56 -0.33
N LEU A 39 0.56 -0.32 0.13
CA LEU A 39 1.83 -0.64 -0.53
C LEU A 39 1.80 -2.07 -1.07
N GLN A 40 1.82 -2.20 -2.40
CA GLN A 40 1.84 -3.49 -3.10
C GLN A 40 3.17 -4.25 -2.91
N GLY A 41 3.17 -5.59 -2.99
CA GLY A 41 4.42 -6.34 -3.14
C GLY A 41 5.09 -6.14 -4.51
N GLY A 42 6.41 -6.26 -4.59
CA GLY A 42 7.13 -6.11 -5.87
C GLY A 42 8.66 -6.12 -5.80
N GLY A 43 9.24 -6.64 -4.71
CA GLY A 43 10.69 -6.77 -4.55
C GLY A 43 11.44 -5.46 -4.77
N ALA A 44 12.41 -5.42 -5.69
CA ALA A 44 13.24 -4.24 -5.94
C ALA A 44 12.44 -2.97 -6.32
N LEU A 45 11.29 -3.13 -6.98
CA LEU A 45 10.39 -2.02 -7.34
C LEU A 45 9.86 -1.26 -6.12
N GLY A 46 9.95 -1.82 -4.91
CA GLY A 46 9.58 -1.14 -3.67
C GLY A 46 10.32 0.17 -3.41
N ALA A 47 11.44 0.44 -4.08
CA ALA A 47 12.12 1.74 -4.02
C ALA A 47 11.23 2.87 -4.55
N TYR A 48 10.34 2.59 -5.51
CA TYR A 48 9.31 3.51 -5.98
C TYR A 48 8.38 3.95 -4.83
N GLN A 49 7.92 3.02 -4.00
CA GLN A 49 7.06 3.31 -2.85
C GLN A 49 7.75 4.22 -1.83
N ALA A 50 9.06 4.03 -1.63
CA ALA A 50 9.83 4.86 -0.73
C ALA A 50 10.00 6.29 -1.27
N GLY A 51 10.16 6.43 -2.59
CA GLY A 51 10.09 7.72 -3.29
C GLY A 51 8.73 8.41 -3.16
N VAL A 52 7.64 7.67 -3.35
CA VAL A 52 6.26 8.16 -3.12
C VAL A 52 6.11 8.67 -1.69
N TYR A 53 6.53 7.89 -0.69
CA TYR A 53 6.44 8.31 0.71
C TYR A 53 7.26 9.57 1.00
N ALA A 54 8.44 9.71 0.39
CA ALA A 54 9.27 10.89 0.54
C ALA A 54 8.54 12.17 0.10
N GLY A 55 7.83 12.15 -1.04
CA GLY A 55 7.04 13.30 -1.48
C GLY A 55 5.79 13.56 -0.60
N ILE A 56 5.14 12.52 -0.07
CA ILE A 56 4.04 12.69 0.91
C ILE A 56 4.55 13.42 2.17
N TYR A 57 5.75 13.04 2.62
CA TYR A 57 6.37 13.63 3.81
C TYR A 57 6.73 15.12 3.61
N GLU A 58 7.27 15.48 2.44
CA GLU A 58 7.60 16.88 2.08
C GLU A 58 6.37 17.80 2.15
N GLU A 59 5.18 17.27 1.82
CA GLU A 59 3.91 18.01 1.84
C GLU A 59 3.17 17.95 3.19
N HIS A 60 3.86 17.50 4.26
CA HIS A 60 3.38 17.43 5.65
C HIS A 60 2.01 16.73 5.83
N LYS A 61 1.71 15.71 5.03
CA LYS A 61 0.46 14.95 5.15
C LYS A 61 0.63 13.83 6.19
N ALA A 62 -0.10 13.94 7.31
CA ALA A 62 -0.20 12.85 8.27
C ALA A 62 -0.92 11.63 7.65
N LEU A 63 -0.42 10.43 7.93
CA LEU A 63 -1.05 9.15 7.62
C LEU A 63 -1.53 8.51 8.91
N ASP A 64 -2.72 7.90 8.86
CA ASP A 64 -3.33 7.22 10.00
C ASP A 64 -3.13 5.70 9.91
N TRP A 65 -2.96 5.18 8.69
CA TRP A 65 -2.82 3.77 8.40
C TRP A 65 -1.82 3.52 7.27
N VAL A 66 -0.91 2.55 7.45
CA VAL A 66 -0.11 1.97 6.37
C VAL A 66 -0.36 0.47 6.30
N ALA A 67 -0.71 -0.03 5.13
CA ALA A 67 -0.89 -1.45 4.88
C ALA A 67 0.08 -1.91 3.79
N GLY A 68 0.75 -3.04 4.00
CA GLY A 68 1.78 -3.52 3.08
C GLY A 68 1.78 -5.03 2.89
N VAL A 69 2.25 -5.46 1.72
CA VAL A 69 2.54 -6.87 1.39
C VAL A 69 3.96 -6.96 0.85
N SER A 70 4.71 -8.00 1.24
CA SER A 70 6.08 -8.25 0.76
C SER A 70 7.01 -7.05 1.02
N ILE A 71 7.72 -6.54 0.01
CA ILE A 71 8.51 -5.31 0.14
C ILE A 71 7.67 -4.11 0.63
N GLY A 72 6.39 -4.07 0.29
CA GLY A 72 5.45 -3.07 0.80
C GLY A 72 5.27 -3.17 2.31
N ALA A 73 5.31 -4.38 2.89
CA ALA A 73 5.29 -4.56 4.34
C ALA A 73 6.58 -4.08 5.02
N ILE A 74 7.74 -4.26 4.36
CA ILE A 74 9.02 -3.74 4.85
C ILE A 74 9.01 -2.20 4.85
N ASN A 75 8.60 -1.57 3.75
CA ASN A 75 8.44 -0.12 3.66
C ASN A 75 7.40 0.38 4.69
N ALA A 76 6.28 -0.32 4.86
CA ALA A 76 5.25 0.01 5.84
C ALA A 76 5.79 -0.04 7.29
N ALA A 77 6.58 -1.06 7.63
CA ALA A 77 7.21 -1.17 8.94
C ALA A 77 8.22 -0.04 9.19
N LEU A 78 9.03 0.32 8.17
CA LEU A 78 9.97 1.46 8.26
C LEU A 78 9.24 2.78 8.48
N ILE A 79 8.08 2.98 7.86
CA ILE A 79 7.23 4.16 8.05
C ILE A 79 6.58 4.15 9.44
N ALA A 80 5.99 3.03 9.85
CA ALA A 80 5.23 2.95 11.09
C ALA A 80 6.12 2.96 12.35
N GLY A 81 7.24 2.24 12.30
CA GLY A 81 8.18 2.11 13.42
C GLY A 81 9.20 3.23 13.53
N ASN A 82 8.97 4.38 12.90
CA ASN A 82 9.86 5.54 13.04
C ASN A 82 9.06 6.84 13.27
N PRO A 83 9.61 7.80 14.04
CA PRO A 83 9.01 9.11 14.17
C PRO A 83 9.03 9.84 12.82
N PRO A 84 8.06 10.74 12.55
CA PRO A 84 7.87 11.33 11.22
C PRO A 84 9.14 11.85 10.56
N ASP A 85 10.01 12.52 11.32
CA ASP A 85 11.27 13.13 10.88
C ASP A 85 12.36 12.14 10.46
N LEU A 86 12.30 10.89 10.93
CA LEU A 86 13.27 9.86 10.60
C LEU A 86 12.81 8.89 9.51
N ARG A 87 11.52 8.84 9.17
CA ARG A 87 10.96 7.83 8.26
C ARG A 87 11.66 7.79 6.90
N VAL A 88 11.85 8.95 6.26
CA VAL A 88 12.53 9.04 4.96
C VAL A 88 14.00 8.64 5.06
N ALA A 89 14.69 9.05 6.13
CA ALA A 89 16.08 8.69 6.36
C ALA A 89 16.24 7.16 6.55
N ARG A 90 15.32 6.51 7.25
CA ARG A 90 15.32 5.05 7.46
C ARG A 90 14.97 4.26 6.21
N LEU A 91 14.05 4.76 5.40
CA LEU A 91 13.80 4.21 4.06
C LEU A 91 15.07 4.30 3.21
N ARG A 92 15.72 5.47 3.14
CA ARG A 92 17.00 5.63 2.43
C ARG A 92 18.07 4.67 2.95
N GLU A 93 18.22 4.56 4.27
CA GLU A 93 19.21 3.67 4.90
C GLU A 93 18.98 2.19 4.52
N PHE A 94 17.72 1.75 4.49
CA PHE A 94 17.37 0.39 4.03
C PHE A 94 17.71 0.19 2.55
N TRP A 95 17.21 1.08 1.67
CA TRP A 95 17.41 1.00 0.23
C TRP A 95 18.89 1.16 -0.14
N ASP A 96 19.64 1.90 0.66
CA ASP A 96 21.08 2.05 0.51
C ASP A 96 21.84 0.77 0.80
N LEU A 97 21.43 0.07 1.86
CA LEU A 97 22.02 -1.18 2.29
C LEU A 97 21.79 -2.29 1.26
N VAL A 98 20.54 -2.48 0.81
CA VAL A 98 20.21 -3.56 -0.14
C VAL A 98 20.87 -3.38 -1.52
N SER A 99 21.24 -2.15 -1.87
CA SER A 99 21.97 -1.83 -3.10
C SER A 99 23.47 -1.58 -2.89
N SER A 100 24.01 -1.90 -1.71
CA SER A 100 25.41 -1.62 -1.35
C SER A 100 26.42 -2.67 -1.81
N GLY A 101 25.96 -3.81 -2.33
CA GLY A 101 26.84 -4.92 -2.65
C GLY A 101 27.75 -4.62 -3.85
N PRO A 102 28.89 -5.34 -3.96
CA PRO A 102 29.89 -5.08 -5.01
C PRO A 102 29.33 -5.27 -6.42
N VAL A 103 28.37 -6.18 -6.56
CA VAL A 103 27.63 -6.44 -7.80
C VAL A 103 26.63 -5.32 -8.09
N GLN A 104 25.87 -4.89 -7.07
CA GLN A 104 24.83 -3.88 -7.18
C GLN A 104 25.38 -2.47 -7.46
N ARG A 105 26.67 -2.22 -7.16
CA ARG A 105 27.37 -0.94 -7.40
C ARG A 105 28.07 -0.84 -8.75
N LEU A 106 28.06 -1.89 -9.57
CA LEU A 106 28.73 -1.82 -10.86
C LEU A 106 28.05 -0.74 -11.73
N PRO A 107 28.81 0.22 -12.27
CA PRO A 107 28.23 1.26 -13.12
C PRO A 107 27.65 0.58 -14.37
N PRO A 108 26.52 1.07 -14.92
CA PRO A 108 26.05 0.61 -16.22
C PRO A 108 27.18 0.79 -17.22
N GLY A 109 27.72 -0.31 -17.75
CA GLY A 109 28.71 -0.27 -18.81
C GLY A 109 28.14 0.47 -20.03
N TRP A 110 28.99 0.95 -20.92
CA TRP A 110 28.62 1.61 -22.19
C TRP A 110 27.95 0.63 -23.21
N SER A 111 27.22 -0.36 -22.73
CA SER A 111 26.54 -1.42 -23.49
C SER A 111 25.21 -1.81 -22.83
N ASP A 112 24.23 -2.14 -23.68
CA ASP A 112 22.85 -2.61 -23.42
C ASP A 112 22.44 -2.82 -21.93
N ARG A 113 21.65 -1.88 -21.40
CA ARG A 113 21.08 -1.88 -20.03
C ARG A 113 20.33 -3.18 -19.71
N THR A 114 19.75 -3.82 -20.73
CA THR A 114 19.06 -5.09 -20.64
C THR A 114 19.98 -6.23 -20.17
N LEU A 115 21.21 -6.27 -20.70
CA LEU A 115 22.22 -7.27 -20.33
C LEU A 115 22.73 -7.03 -18.91
N PHE A 116 22.84 -5.77 -18.50
CA PHE A 116 23.21 -5.40 -17.14
C PHE A 116 22.15 -5.86 -16.13
N ASN A 117 20.86 -5.61 -16.40
CA ASN A 117 19.74 -6.03 -15.55
C ASN A 117 19.66 -7.56 -15.46
N GLN A 118 19.87 -8.29 -16.56
CA GLN A 118 19.92 -9.75 -16.50
C GLN A 118 21.11 -10.25 -15.69
N TRP A 119 22.27 -9.61 -15.80
CA TRP A 119 23.48 -10.01 -15.06
C TRP A 119 23.37 -9.71 -13.56
N SER A 120 22.83 -8.54 -13.18
CA SER A 120 22.62 -8.15 -11.78
C SER A 120 21.52 -8.98 -11.10
N ALA A 121 20.49 -9.36 -11.84
CA ALA A 121 19.52 -10.38 -11.42
C ALA A 121 20.13 -11.78 -11.18
N HIS A 122 20.94 -12.29 -12.12
CA HIS A 122 21.61 -13.59 -11.96
C HIS A 122 22.62 -13.59 -10.80
N SER A 123 23.31 -12.47 -10.58
CA SER A 123 24.28 -12.34 -9.51
C SER A 123 23.61 -12.07 -8.15
N THR A 124 22.45 -11.42 -8.10
CA THR A 124 21.59 -11.38 -6.90
C THR A 124 21.20 -12.79 -6.48
N ALA A 125 20.87 -13.66 -7.44
CA ALA A 125 20.61 -15.07 -7.14
C ALA A 125 21.87 -15.83 -6.66
N MET A 126 23.06 -15.48 -7.13
CA MET A 126 24.31 -16.15 -6.72
C MET A 126 24.93 -15.63 -5.42
N PHE A 127 24.75 -14.35 -5.08
CA PHE A 127 25.47 -13.69 -3.99
C PHE A 127 24.55 -13.13 -2.90
N GLY A 128 23.24 -13.08 -3.16
CA GLY A 128 22.26 -12.49 -2.26
C GLY A 128 22.25 -10.96 -2.31
N VAL A 129 21.51 -10.38 -1.38
CA VAL A 129 21.31 -8.94 -1.23
C VAL A 129 21.74 -8.53 0.19
N PRO A 130 22.72 -7.61 0.33
CA PRO A 130 23.21 -7.20 1.64
C PRO A 130 22.08 -6.71 2.55
N GLY A 131 22.07 -7.17 3.80
CA GLY A 131 21.03 -6.80 4.77
C GLY A 131 19.64 -7.37 4.48
N PHE A 132 19.45 -8.17 3.43
CA PHE A 132 18.16 -8.75 3.07
C PHE A 132 18.22 -10.28 3.07
N PHE A 133 19.01 -10.90 2.20
CA PHE A 133 19.12 -12.36 2.14
C PHE A 133 20.46 -12.85 1.61
N THR A 134 20.79 -14.10 1.95
CA THR A 134 22.00 -14.78 1.45
C THR A 134 21.66 -16.16 0.89
N PRO A 135 22.39 -16.66 -0.14
CA PRO A 135 22.19 -18.01 -0.66
C PRO A 135 22.52 -19.08 0.39
N ARG A 136 21.65 -20.09 0.50
CA ARG A 136 21.93 -21.26 1.34
C ARG A 136 23.06 -22.08 0.72
N ARG A 137 24.01 -22.51 1.57
CA ARG A 137 25.13 -23.39 1.18
C ARG A 137 24.85 -24.84 1.61
N ASP A 138 23.66 -25.33 1.28
CA ASP A 138 23.26 -26.70 1.59
C ASP A 138 23.51 -27.62 0.38
N PRO A 139 24.40 -28.63 0.48
CA PRO A 139 24.67 -29.55 -0.63
C PRO A 139 23.44 -30.29 -1.16
N THR A 140 22.39 -30.43 -0.34
CA THR A 140 21.14 -31.10 -0.74
C THR A 140 20.38 -30.36 -1.82
N LEU A 141 20.65 -29.06 -2.03
CA LEU A 141 20.08 -28.29 -3.15
C LEU A 141 20.41 -28.90 -4.53
N LEU A 142 21.49 -29.68 -4.64
CA LEU A 142 21.82 -30.44 -5.85
C LEU A 142 20.78 -31.52 -6.20
N LEU A 143 19.92 -31.90 -5.25
CA LEU A 143 18.80 -32.82 -5.46
C LEU A 143 17.59 -32.14 -6.13
N GLY A 144 17.66 -30.83 -6.41
CA GLY A 144 16.56 -30.07 -7.00
C GLY A 144 15.32 -30.11 -6.12
N GLY A 145 14.16 -30.41 -6.70
CA GLY A 145 12.88 -30.48 -5.98
C GLY A 145 12.78 -31.59 -4.92
N ALA A 146 13.74 -32.52 -4.87
CA ALA A 146 13.81 -33.55 -3.84
C ALA A 146 14.64 -33.12 -2.61
N ALA A 147 15.22 -31.92 -2.63
CA ALA A 147 15.98 -31.39 -1.49
C ALA A 147 15.05 -31.22 -0.26
N PRO A 148 15.46 -31.65 0.95
CA PRO A 148 14.68 -31.50 2.18
C PRO A 148 14.77 -30.08 2.75
N VAL A 149 14.73 -29.08 1.88
CA VAL A 149 14.77 -27.65 2.22
C VAL A 149 13.62 -26.94 1.52
N LEU A 150 13.05 -25.94 2.19
CA LEU A 150 11.87 -25.22 1.70
C LEU A 150 12.22 -23.91 1.00
N SER A 151 13.51 -23.57 0.89
CA SER A 151 13.94 -22.32 0.26
C SER A 151 15.37 -22.34 -0.28
N TYR A 152 15.66 -21.41 -1.19
CA TYR A 152 17.02 -21.20 -1.73
C TYR A 152 17.85 -20.23 -0.89
N TYR A 153 17.20 -19.27 -0.22
CA TYR A 153 17.88 -18.20 0.51
C TYR A 153 17.55 -18.24 2.01
N ASP A 154 18.47 -17.68 2.80
CA ASP A 154 18.32 -17.38 4.22
C ASP A 154 18.08 -15.89 4.44
N THR A 155 17.07 -15.56 5.25
CA THR A 155 16.60 -14.20 5.51
C THR A 155 16.98 -13.69 6.92
N SER A 156 17.88 -14.38 7.63
CA SER A 156 18.44 -13.87 8.90
C SER A 156 19.04 -12.45 8.78
N PRO A 157 19.68 -12.05 7.65
CA PRO A 157 20.11 -10.67 7.45
C PRO A 157 18.95 -9.66 7.47
N LEU A 158 17.79 -9.99 6.87
CA LEU A 158 16.61 -9.13 6.92
C LEU A 158 16.14 -8.91 8.36
N LYS A 159 16.09 -9.98 9.16
CA LYS A 159 15.71 -9.88 10.58
C LYS A 159 16.58 -8.85 11.30
N SER A 160 17.90 -8.98 11.14
CA SER A 160 18.89 -8.08 11.76
C SER A 160 18.72 -6.63 11.28
N THR A 161 18.39 -6.43 10.00
CA THR A 161 18.12 -5.11 9.44
C THR A 161 16.83 -4.51 10.00
N LEU A 162 15.75 -5.28 10.09
CA LEU A 162 14.47 -4.83 10.64
C LEU A 162 14.62 -4.44 12.11
N GLU A 163 15.24 -5.29 12.94
CA GLU A 163 15.49 -5.02 14.37
C GLU A 163 16.33 -3.75 14.60
N ARG A 164 17.16 -3.38 13.62
CA ARG A 164 18.01 -2.18 13.68
C ARG A 164 17.33 -0.91 13.17
N LEU A 165 16.44 -1.02 12.19
CA LEU A 165 15.83 0.12 11.50
C LEU A 165 14.39 0.43 11.92
N VAL A 166 13.73 -0.51 12.59
CA VAL A 166 12.31 -0.43 12.96
C VAL A 166 12.18 -0.50 14.48
N ASP A 167 11.56 0.52 15.07
CA ASP A 167 11.09 0.46 16.45
C ASP A 167 9.73 -0.25 16.50
N PHE A 168 9.74 -1.53 16.86
CA PHE A 168 8.51 -2.32 16.98
C PHE A 168 7.68 -1.94 18.20
N ASP A 169 8.26 -1.39 19.27
CA ASP A 169 7.47 -0.92 20.40
C ASP A 169 6.64 0.30 19.97
N ARG A 170 7.22 1.20 19.17
CA ARG A 170 6.48 2.31 18.53
C ARG A 170 5.35 1.83 17.61
N ILE A 171 5.57 0.77 16.83
CA ILE A 171 4.48 0.16 16.03
C ILE A 171 3.35 -0.29 16.95
N ASN A 172 3.69 -0.93 18.07
CA ASN A 172 2.70 -1.49 19.00
C ASN A 172 2.06 -0.45 19.93
N ASP A 173 2.65 0.75 20.05
CA ASP A 173 2.03 1.91 20.70
C ASP A 173 0.86 2.49 19.89
N CYS A 174 0.69 2.04 18.65
CA CYS A 174 -0.45 2.37 17.80
C CYS A 174 -0.59 3.87 17.48
N ASP A 175 0.54 4.58 17.34
CA ASP A 175 0.56 5.96 16.81
C ASP A 175 0.05 6.01 15.35
N ILE A 176 0.27 4.93 14.60
CA ILE A 176 -0.21 4.70 13.24
C ILE A 176 -0.62 3.24 13.13
N ARG A 177 -1.73 2.96 12.46
CA ARG A 177 -2.15 1.59 12.20
C ARG A 177 -1.22 0.95 11.17
N LEU A 178 -0.74 -0.25 11.45
CA LEU A 178 0.06 -1.06 10.54
C LEU A 178 -0.67 -2.37 10.27
N SER A 179 -0.85 -2.71 9.00
CA SER A 179 -1.40 -4.01 8.59
C SER A 179 -0.51 -4.69 7.55
N VAL A 180 -0.24 -5.97 7.77
CA VAL A 180 0.77 -6.72 7.01
C VAL A 180 0.16 -8.02 6.50
N GLY A 181 0.10 -8.17 5.18
CA GLY A 181 -0.56 -9.33 4.55
C GLY A 181 0.38 -10.53 4.38
N ALA A 182 -0.08 -11.72 4.75
CA ALA A 182 0.62 -12.99 4.60
C ALA A 182 -0.37 -14.10 4.17
N VAL A 183 0.15 -15.28 3.83
CA VAL A 183 -0.66 -16.46 3.51
C VAL A 183 -0.28 -17.60 4.45
N ASN A 184 -1.26 -18.21 5.10
CA ASN A 184 -1.01 -19.43 5.88
C ASN A 184 -0.69 -20.60 4.93
N VAL A 185 0.45 -21.25 5.13
CA VAL A 185 1.01 -22.26 4.21
C VAL A 185 0.09 -23.46 4.04
N ARG A 186 -0.59 -23.89 5.11
CA ARG A 186 -1.38 -25.13 5.10
C ARG A 186 -2.79 -24.93 4.56
N SER A 187 -3.41 -23.81 4.88
CA SER A 187 -4.79 -23.51 4.48
C SER A 187 -4.88 -22.71 3.18
N GLY A 188 -3.83 -22.00 2.79
CA GLY A 188 -3.85 -21.07 1.65
C GLY A 188 -4.66 -19.78 1.91
N ASN A 189 -5.12 -19.57 3.15
CA ASN A 189 -5.91 -18.39 3.49
C ASN A 189 -5.01 -17.15 3.62
N SER A 190 -5.47 -16.03 3.06
CA SER A 190 -4.89 -14.72 3.34
C SER A 190 -5.16 -14.31 4.79
N VAL A 191 -4.11 -13.87 5.47
CA VAL A 191 -4.14 -13.38 6.84
C VAL A 191 -3.49 -11.99 6.87
N TYR A 192 -3.98 -11.13 7.75
CA TYR A 192 -3.42 -9.80 7.97
C TYR A 192 -3.04 -9.65 9.43
N PHE A 193 -1.76 -9.41 9.69
CA PHE A 193 -1.27 -9.06 11.01
C PHE A 193 -1.46 -7.56 11.19
N ASP A 194 -2.21 -7.16 12.22
CA ASP A 194 -2.59 -5.77 12.45
C ASP A 194 -2.26 -5.34 13.88
N ASN A 195 -1.53 -4.23 14.03
CA ASN A 195 -1.07 -3.76 15.34
C ASN A 195 -2.22 -3.33 16.29
N THR A 196 -3.43 -3.14 15.77
CA THR A 196 -4.62 -2.90 16.60
C THR A 196 -5.21 -4.17 17.20
N GLN A 197 -4.86 -5.33 16.65
CA GLN A 197 -5.42 -6.63 17.05
C GLN A 197 -4.39 -7.53 17.75
N GLN A 198 -3.11 -7.36 17.42
CA GLN A 198 -2.02 -8.18 17.96
C GLN A 198 -0.71 -7.41 18.03
N ARG A 199 0.24 -7.92 18.83
CA ARG A 199 1.60 -7.37 18.85
C ARG A 199 2.34 -7.77 17.58
N ILE A 200 2.97 -6.79 16.92
CA ILE A 200 3.78 -6.98 15.73
C ILE A 200 5.26 -7.01 16.11
N GLY A 201 5.97 -8.00 15.58
CA GLY A 201 7.43 -8.14 15.63
C GLY A 201 8.04 -8.39 14.25
N PRO A 202 9.36 -8.51 14.15
CA PRO A 202 10.06 -8.66 12.87
C PRO A 202 9.59 -9.87 12.06
N GLU A 203 9.26 -10.98 12.72
CA GLU A 203 8.73 -12.19 12.10
C GLU A 203 7.46 -11.96 11.27
N HIS A 204 6.58 -11.05 11.71
CA HIS A 204 5.35 -10.71 10.97
C HIS A 204 5.67 -10.03 9.63
N ILE A 205 6.69 -9.16 9.61
CA ILE A 205 7.16 -8.49 8.40
C ILE A 205 7.88 -9.49 7.49
N MET A 206 8.71 -10.36 8.06
CA MET A 206 9.41 -11.41 7.34
C MET A 206 8.44 -12.41 6.70
N ALA A 207 7.37 -12.80 7.40
CA ALA A 207 6.33 -13.68 6.87
C ALA A 207 5.70 -13.10 5.60
N SER A 208 5.39 -11.80 5.63
CA SER A 208 4.84 -11.09 4.47
C SER A 208 5.79 -11.03 3.28
N GLY A 209 7.11 -11.07 3.50
CA GLY A 209 8.13 -11.10 2.45
C GLY A 209 8.68 -12.49 2.13
N ALA A 210 8.13 -13.56 2.70
CA ALA A 210 8.63 -14.93 2.53
C ALA A 210 8.13 -15.56 1.22
N LEU A 211 8.57 -15.02 0.08
CA LEU A 211 8.14 -15.44 -1.25
C LEU A 211 8.73 -16.83 -1.62
N PRO A 212 7.91 -17.89 -1.80
CA PRO A 212 8.38 -19.20 -2.19
C PRO A 212 8.70 -19.25 -3.69
N PRO A 213 9.64 -20.11 -4.12
CA PRO A 213 10.53 -20.94 -3.30
C PRO A 213 11.80 -20.19 -2.85
N GLY A 214 11.86 -18.87 -2.99
CA GLY A 214 13.03 -18.08 -2.62
C GLY A 214 13.31 -18.13 -1.12
N PHE A 215 12.27 -17.88 -0.31
CA PHE A 215 12.37 -17.76 1.15
C PHE A 215 11.53 -18.79 1.87
N ALA A 216 12.03 -19.25 3.02
CA ALA A 216 11.38 -20.26 3.84
C ALA A 216 10.14 -19.67 4.53
N PRO A 217 9.10 -20.47 4.82
CA PRO A 217 7.98 -19.99 5.61
C PRO A 217 8.45 -19.53 7.00
N VAL A 218 7.78 -18.52 7.55
CA VAL A 218 8.06 -17.98 8.88
C VAL A 218 7.02 -18.51 9.85
N HIS A 219 7.50 -19.06 10.97
CA HIS A 219 6.66 -19.64 12.01
C HIS A 219 6.25 -18.56 13.03
N ILE A 220 4.95 -18.37 13.22
CA ILE A 220 4.37 -17.38 14.15
C ILE A 220 3.20 -18.06 14.86
N ASP A 221 3.21 -18.04 16.19
CA ASP A 221 2.11 -18.53 17.04
C ASP A 221 1.58 -19.94 16.69
N GLY A 222 2.47 -20.86 16.31
CA GLY A 222 2.12 -22.25 15.99
C GLY A 222 1.78 -22.51 14.52
N GLU A 223 1.73 -21.48 13.69
CA GLU A 223 1.37 -21.56 12.27
C GLU A 223 2.53 -21.11 11.36
N ASP A 224 2.54 -21.59 10.12
CA ASP A 224 3.58 -21.30 9.12
C ASP A 224 3.01 -20.36 8.05
N TYR A 225 3.75 -19.30 7.72
CA TYR A 225 3.30 -18.26 6.79
C TYR A 225 4.28 -17.98 5.65
N TRP A 226 3.73 -17.69 4.48
CA TRP A 226 4.41 -17.20 3.29
C TRP A 226 3.93 -15.80 2.88
N ASP A 227 4.60 -15.25 1.88
CA ASP A 227 4.31 -13.95 1.30
C ASP A 227 2.82 -13.78 0.90
N GLY A 228 2.24 -12.64 1.27
CA GLY A 228 0.87 -12.27 0.96
C GLY A 228 0.58 -12.21 -0.55
N GLY A 229 1.60 -11.87 -1.33
CA GLY A 229 1.55 -11.65 -2.78
C GLY A 229 1.18 -12.89 -3.59
N ILE A 230 1.30 -14.08 -3.00
CA ILE A 230 0.85 -15.35 -3.62
C ILE A 230 -0.67 -15.33 -3.86
N VAL A 231 -1.44 -14.70 -2.95
CA VAL A 231 -2.90 -14.64 -3.03
C VAL A 231 -3.39 -13.24 -3.38
N SER A 232 -2.87 -12.21 -2.70
CA SER A 232 -3.25 -10.81 -2.92
C SER A 232 -2.05 -9.90 -2.74
N ASN A 233 -1.55 -9.35 -3.84
CA ASN A 233 -0.36 -8.52 -3.83
C ASN A 233 -0.59 -7.09 -3.32
N THR A 234 -1.84 -6.61 -3.35
CA THR A 234 -2.24 -5.29 -2.82
C THR A 234 -3.24 -5.47 -1.68
N PRO A 235 -2.99 -4.91 -0.48
CA PRO A 235 -3.85 -5.10 0.69
C PRO A 235 -5.09 -4.18 0.71
N LEU A 236 -5.54 -3.68 -0.46
CA LEU A 236 -6.67 -2.74 -0.57
C LEU A 236 -7.97 -3.32 0.00
N GLN A 237 -8.29 -4.58 -0.34
CA GLN A 237 -9.55 -5.21 0.11
C GLN A 237 -9.65 -5.24 1.64
N TYR A 238 -8.56 -5.61 2.31
CA TYR A 238 -8.50 -5.63 3.76
C TYR A 238 -8.74 -4.24 4.36
N VAL A 239 -8.14 -3.20 3.77
CA VAL A 239 -8.34 -1.82 4.19
C VAL A 239 -9.81 -1.42 4.07
N LEU A 240 -10.44 -1.70 2.93
CA LEU A 240 -11.84 -1.36 2.67
C LEU A 240 -12.82 -2.13 3.55
N ASP A 241 -12.56 -3.42 3.80
CA ASP A 241 -13.45 -4.27 4.59
C ASP A 241 -13.39 -3.97 6.08
N THR A 242 -12.22 -3.53 6.57
CA THR A 242 -12.01 -3.28 8.01
C THR A 242 -12.24 -1.81 8.39
N HIS A 243 -12.23 -0.89 7.42
CA HIS A 243 -12.52 0.52 7.67
C HIS A 243 -14.00 0.76 8.01
N PRO A 244 -14.31 1.55 9.06
CA PRO A 244 -15.69 1.91 9.38
C PRO A 244 -16.37 2.67 8.23
N ARG A 245 -17.50 2.14 7.75
CA ARG A 245 -18.29 2.77 6.68
C ARG A 245 -18.82 4.16 7.04
N THR A 246 -18.86 4.48 8.34
CA THR A 246 -19.36 5.75 8.88
C THR A 246 -18.34 6.89 8.77
N GLU A 247 -17.10 6.61 8.37
CA GLU A 247 -16.00 7.58 8.31
C GLU A 247 -15.43 7.69 6.89
N PRO A 248 -15.08 8.90 6.41
CA PRO A 248 -14.46 9.06 5.10
C PRO A 248 -13.05 8.46 5.11
N LEU A 249 -12.62 7.94 3.95
CA LEU A 249 -11.28 7.37 3.80
C LEU A 249 -10.65 7.82 2.50
N MET A 250 -9.43 8.35 2.58
CA MET A 250 -8.56 8.52 1.42
C MET A 250 -7.48 7.45 1.43
N VAL A 251 -7.43 6.64 0.37
CA VAL A 251 -6.43 5.61 0.15
C VAL A 251 -5.44 6.08 -0.91
N LEU A 252 -4.18 6.24 -0.56
CA LEU A 252 -3.09 6.33 -1.52
C LEU A 252 -2.60 4.92 -1.80
N GLN A 253 -2.93 4.38 -2.96
CA GLN A 253 -2.54 3.05 -3.38
C GLN A 253 -1.33 3.13 -4.31
N VAL A 254 -0.25 2.46 -3.94
CA VAL A 254 0.97 2.38 -4.75
C VAL A 254 1.07 1.00 -5.36
N ASP A 255 0.78 0.90 -6.67
CA ASP A 255 0.90 -0.32 -7.46
C ASP A 255 2.23 -0.32 -8.22
N LEU A 256 2.97 -1.42 -8.10
CA LEU A 256 4.26 -1.67 -8.75
C LEU A 256 4.10 -2.42 -10.08
N PHE A 257 2.96 -3.08 -10.29
CA PHE A 257 2.67 -3.85 -11.50
C PHE A 257 1.45 -3.28 -12.23
N SER A 258 1.62 -2.93 -13.51
CA SER A 258 0.55 -2.32 -14.30
C SER A 258 -0.42 -3.36 -14.87
N ALA A 259 -1.72 -3.15 -14.63
CA ALA A 259 -2.78 -3.95 -15.25
C ALA A 259 -2.88 -3.75 -16.77
N ARG A 260 -2.38 -2.62 -17.30
CA ARG A 260 -2.40 -2.29 -18.73
C ARG A 260 -0.99 -2.33 -19.31
N GLY A 261 -0.85 -2.90 -20.49
CA GLY A 261 0.43 -3.00 -21.20
C GLY A 261 0.21 -3.20 -22.70
N SER A 262 1.27 -3.00 -23.48
CA SER A 262 1.26 -3.27 -24.92
C SER A 262 1.27 -4.78 -25.22
N MET A 263 0.97 -5.16 -26.46
CA MET A 263 1.06 -6.56 -26.89
C MET A 263 2.53 -6.99 -26.92
N PRO A 264 2.94 -8.04 -26.18
CA PRO A 264 4.33 -8.49 -26.17
C PRO A 264 4.75 -9.01 -27.54
N ARG A 265 5.97 -8.68 -27.95
CA ARG A 265 6.59 -9.06 -29.23
C ARG A 265 7.75 -10.03 -29.05
N THR A 266 8.24 -10.18 -27.83
CA THR A 266 9.31 -11.11 -27.46
C THR A 266 8.89 -12.02 -26.31
N LEU A 267 9.61 -13.12 -26.11
CA LEU A 267 9.34 -14.03 -24.99
C LEU A 267 9.59 -13.34 -23.63
N ALA A 268 10.59 -12.47 -23.55
CA ALA A 268 10.89 -11.71 -22.33
C ALA A 268 9.73 -10.76 -21.98
N GLU A 269 9.21 -10.01 -22.95
CA GLU A 269 8.02 -9.17 -22.78
C GLU A 269 6.79 -10.00 -22.41
N ALA A 270 6.66 -11.23 -22.92
CA ALA A 270 5.54 -12.10 -22.57
C ALA A 270 5.58 -12.58 -21.11
N LEU A 271 6.76 -12.96 -20.61
CA LEU A 271 6.97 -13.35 -19.20
C LEU A 271 6.76 -12.15 -18.26
N GLU A 272 7.30 -11.00 -18.62
CA GLU A 272 7.06 -9.76 -17.89
C GLU A 272 5.56 -9.42 -17.84
N ARG A 273 4.87 -9.46 -18.99
CA ARG A 273 3.44 -9.19 -19.06
C ARG A 273 2.63 -10.20 -18.25
N GLN A 274 3.05 -11.46 -18.21
CA GLN A 274 2.44 -12.47 -17.34
C GLN A 274 2.57 -12.08 -15.86
N LYS A 275 3.73 -11.60 -15.40
CA LYS A 275 3.90 -11.12 -14.02
C LYS A 275 3.01 -9.92 -13.72
N ASP A 276 3.01 -8.93 -14.62
CA ASP A 276 2.18 -7.74 -14.49
C ASP A 276 0.70 -8.09 -14.31
N ILE A 277 0.16 -8.97 -15.17
CA ILE A 277 -1.23 -9.43 -15.08
C ILE A 277 -1.46 -10.18 -13.77
N THR A 278 -0.55 -11.08 -13.39
CA THR A 278 -0.67 -11.90 -12.17
C THR A 278 -0.81 -11.01 -10.94
N TYR A 279 0.13 -10.08 -10.77
CA TYR A 279 0.25 -9.25 -9.57
C TYR A 279 -0.70 -8.05 -9.53
N SER A 280 -1.27 -7.63 -10.67
CA SER A 280 -2.28 -6.55 -10.72
C SER A 280 -3.73 -7.05 -10.74
N SER A 281 -3.96 -8.34 -10.98
CA SER A 281 -5.29 -8.93 -11.21
C SER A 281 -6.32 -8.63 -10.12
N ARG A 282 -5.95 -8.76 -8.83
CA ARG A 282 -6.87 -8.55 -7.71
C ARG A 282 -7.16 -7.09 -7.40
N THR A 283 -6.21 -6.19 -7.63
CA THR A 283 -6.44 -4.74 -7.46
C THR A 283 -7.66 -4.30 -8.25
N ARG A 284 -7.70 -4.66 -9.54
CA ARG A 284 -8.83 -4.32 -10.41
C ARG A 284 -10.14 -4.97 -9.99
N MET A 285 -10.10 -6.27 -9.64
CA MET A 285 -11.29 -7.00 -9.21
C MET A 285 -11.94 -6.36 -7.98
N ASN A 286 -11.12 -5.93 -7.01
CA ASN A 286 -11.60 -5.31 -5.78
C ASN A 286 -12.21 -3.94 -6.04
N THR A 287 -11.54 -3.09 -6.83
CA THR A 287 -12.10 -1.78 -7.20
C THR A 287 -13.41 -1.90 -7.98
N ASP A 288 -13.49 -2.83 -8.95
CA ASP A 288 -14.71 -3.10 -9.72
C ASP A 288 -15.85 -3.62 -8.82
N ALA A 289 -15.56 -4.53 -7.89
CA ALA A 289 -16.55 -5.08 -6.95
C ALA A 289 -17.07 -4.02 -5.97
N LEU A 290 -16.17 -3.18 -5.44
CA LEU A 290 -16.53 -2.08 -4.57
C LEU A 290 -17.39 -1.04 -5.29
N ALA A 291 -17.01 -0.66 -6.51
CA ALA A 291 -17.80 0.22 -7.36
C ALA A 291 -19.19 -0.36 -7.66
N SER A 292 -19.28 -1.66 -7.94
CA SER A 292 -20.55 -2.35 -8.15
C SER A 292 -21.44 -2.32 -6.89
N ASN A 293 -20.87 -2.59 -5.72
CA ASN A 293 -21.57 -2.56 -4.44
C ASN A 293 -22.11 -1.15 -4.13
N MET A 294 -21.29 -0.11 -4.29
CA MET A 294 -21.74 1.27 -4.06
C MET A 294 -22.81 1.73 -5.05
N ASN A 295 -22.69 1.33 -6.32
CA ASN A 295 -23.75 1.58 -7.30
C ASN A 295 -25.06 0.93 -6.86
N LEU A 296 -25.01 -0.33 -6.43
CA LEU A 296 -26.19 -1.04 -5.92
C LEU A 296 -26.78 -0.31 -4.70
N GLN A 297 -25.96 0.09 -3.74
CA GLN A 297 -26.41 0.86 -2.57
C GLN A 297 -27.10 2.16 -2.98
N GLN A 298 -26.53 2.91 -3.94
CA GLN A 298 -27.15 4.14 -4.43
C GLN A 298 -28.50 3.86 -5.12
N ALA A 299 -28.61 2.81 -5.93
CA ALA A 299 -29.89 2.45 -6.55
C ALA A 299 -30.93 2.01 -5.52
N VAL A 300 -30.52 1.29 -4.47
CA VAL A 300 -31.42 0.93 -3.36
C VAL A 300 -31.88 2.20 -2.63
N ALA A 301 -30.98 3.16 -2.37
CA ALA A 301 -31.33 4.45 -1.77
C ALA A 301 -32.34 5.22 -2.64
N ASP A 302 -32.11 5.27 -3.96
CA ASP A 302 -33.01 5.91 -4.93
C ASP A 302 -34.38 5.23 -4.99
N LEU A 303 -34.43 3.89 -4.88
CA LEU A 303 -35.67 3.13 -4.81
C LEU A 303 -36.41 3.39 -3.50
N ILE A 304 -35.71 3.43 -2.36
CA ILE A 304 -36.30 3.75 -1.06
C ILE A 304 -36.89 5.17 -1.05
N ALA A 305 -36.23 6.13 -1.70
CA ALA A 305 -36.75 7.50 -1.84
C ALA A 305 -38.09 7.56 -2.60
N LYS A 306 -38.33 6.61 -3.51
CA LYS A 306 -39.58 6.48 -4.29
C LYS A 306 -40.69 5.73 -3.55
N LEU A 307 -40.41 5.08 -2.42
CA LEU A 307 -41.43 4.35 -1.67
C LEU A 307 -42.49 5.29 -1.07
N PRO A 308 -43.77 4.85 -1.01
CA PRO A 308 -44.81 5.53 -0.24
C PRO A 308 -44.40 5.74 1.22
N ALA A 309 -44.86 6.85 1.83
CA ALA A 309 -44.48 7.21 3.20
C ALA A 309 -44.84 6.15 4.25
N SER A 310 -45.88 5.33 3.99
CA SER A 310 -46.28 4.20 4.84
C SER A 310 -45.22 3.08 4.86
N LEU A 311 -44.61 2.77 3.72
CA LEU A 311 -43.61 1.71 3.59
C LEU A 311 -42.20 2.17 4.00
N ARG A 312 -41.91 3.47 3.94
CA ARG A 312 -40.61 4.02 4.40
C ARG A 312 -40.33 3.81 5.89
N LYS A 313 -41.38 3.63 6.70
CA LYS A 313 -41.27 3.37 8.15
C LYS A 313 -41.28 1.88 8.49
N ASP A 314 -41.34 1.00 7.49
CA ASP A 314 -41.28 -0.43 7.70
C ASP A 314 -39.92 -0.84 8.28
N ALA A 315 -39.92 -1.78 9.22
CA ALA A 315 -38.72 -2.24 9.89
C ALA A 315 -37.68 -2.84 8.92
N SER A 316 -38.13 -3.49 7.84
CA SER A 316 -37.25 -4.02 6.80
C SER A 316 -36.54 -2.91 6.02
N VAL A 317 -37.23 -1.80 5.73
CA VAL A 317 -36.64 -0.63 5.07
C VAL A 317 -35.65 0.07 5.99
N ALA A 318 -35.98 0.20 7.28
CA ALA A 318 -35.05 0.76 8.27
C ALA A 318 -33.77 -0.08 8.39
N ALA A 319 -33.88 -1.41 8.38
CA ALA A 319 -32.73 -2.31 8.41
C ALA A 319 -31.84 -2.14 7.16
N VAL A 320 -32.44 -2.05 5.97
CA VAL A 320 -31.68 -1.80 4.74
C VAL A 320 -31.00 -0.44 4.78
N CYS A 321 -31.69 0.63 5.18
CA CYS A 321 -31.13 1.97 5.32
C CYS A 321 -29.90 2.02 6.24
N ALA A 322 -29.88 1.23 7.33
CA ALA A 322 -28.73 1.13 8.22
C ALA A 322 -27.48 0.54 7.54
N HIS A 323 -27.65 -0.22 6.45
CA HIS A 323 -26.55 -0.77 5.65
C HIS A 323 -26.16 0.11 4.44
N LEU A 324 -26.92 1.16 4.13
CA LEU A 324 -26.68 2.07 3.00
C LEU A 324 -25.85 3.31 3.37
N THR A 325 -25.54 3.51 4.65
CA THR A 325 -24.70 4.63 5.09
C THR A 325 -23.23 4.32 4.82
N HIS A 326 -22.67 4.98 3.81
CA HIS A 326 -21.25 4.93 3.50
C HIS A 326 -20.73 6.35 3.28
N GLN A 327 -19.73 6.78 4.03
CA GLN A 327 -18.98 8.01 3.77
C GLN A 327 -18.12 7.87 2.51
N PRO A 328 -17.72 8.94 1.82
CA PRO A 328 -16.93 8.81 0.60
C PRO A 328 -15.59 8.09 0.84
N ILE A 329 -15.25 7.18 -0.08
CA ILE A 329 -13.90 6.60 -0.18
C ILE A 329 -13.24 7.18 -1.43
N GLU A 330 -12.03 7.69 -1.29
CA GLU A 330 -11.24 8.18 -2.40
C GLU A 330 -10.00 7.29 -2.53
N ILE A 331 -9.75 6.76 -3.72
CA ILE A 331 -8.58 5.91 -3.97
C ILE A 331 -7.73 6.61 -5.03
N VAL A 332 -6.55 7.08 -4.63
CA VAL A 332 -5.57 7.66 -5.53
C VAL A 332 -4.55 6.59 -5.89
N HIS A 333 -4.52 6.22 -7.16
CA HIS A 333 -3.65 5.21 -7.72
C HIS A 333 -2.35 5.86 -8.20
N LEU A 334 -1.25 5.45 -7.60
CA LEU A 334 0.11 5.74 -8.03
C LEU A 334 0.64 4.45 -8.64
N ILE A 335 0.55 4.37 -9.97
CA ILE A 335 0.95 3.18 -10.71
C ILE A 335 2.34 3.42 -11.26
N TYR A 336 3.28 2.57 -10.84
CA TYR A 336 4.59 2.49 -11.47
C TYR A 336 4.41 2.09 -12.94
N ARG A 337 4.74 3.01 -13.85
CA ARG A 337 4.67 2.79 -15.29
C ARG A 337 6.07 2.50 -15.82
N ASP A 338 6.13 1.39 -16.55
CA ASP A 338 7.34 0.74 -17.03
C ASP A 338 8.25 1.64 -17.88
N LYS A 339 9.54 1.28 -17.90
CA LYS A 339 10.55 1.87 -18.79
C LYS A 339 11.03 0.79 -19.78
N PRO A 340 11.35 1.15 -21.03
CA PRO A 340 11.59 0.19 -22.13
C PRO A 340 12.80 -0.77 -21.97
N TYR A 341 13.50 -0.76 -20.84
CA TYR A 341 14.66 -1.60 -20.52
C TYR A 341 14.45 -2.49 -19.29
N GLU A 342 13.31 -2.37 -18.62
CA GLU A 342 12.90 -3.28 -17.56
C GLU A 342 12.20 -4.47 -18.21
N LEU A 343 12.70 -5.68 -17.94
CA LEU A 343 12.15 -6.93 -18.47
C LEU A 343 11.64 -7.77 -17.30
N ASP A 344 11.53 -9.09 -17.49
CA ASP A 344 11.11 -10.03 -16.45
C ASP A 344 11.87 -9.89 -15.12
N SER A 345 13.10 -9.38 -15.09
CA SER A 345 13.90 -9.31 -13.86
C SER A 345 13.66 -8.13 -12.94
N LYS A 346 12.70 -7.25 -13.27
CA LYS A 346 12.47 -5.97 -12.56
C LYS A 346 12.19 -6.11 -11.05
N ASP A 347 11.61 -7.23 -10.61
CA ASP A 347 11.29 -7.48 -9.20
C ASP A 347 12.47 -7.98 -8.35
N TYR A 348 13.60 -8.35 -8.96
CA TYR A 348 14.80 -8.84 -8.26
C TYR A 348 16.10 -8.15 -8.71
N GLU A 349 15.99 -6.98 -9.33
CA GLU A 349 17.11 -6.15 -9.78
C GLU A 349 17.42 -5.03 -8.76
N PHE A 350 18.30 -5.31 -7.79
CA PHE A 350 18.63 -4.40 -6.68
C PHE A 350 19.85 -3.49 -6.95
N SER A 351 20.26 -3.26 -8.21
CA SER A 351 21.37 -2.33 -8.48
C SER A 351 21.08 -0.92 -7.94
N ARG A 352 22.14 -0.24 -7.51
CA ARG A 352 22.07 1.15 -7.03
C ARG A 352 21.34 2.06 -8.01
N ALA A 353 21.70 1.95 -9.29
CA ALA A 353 21.12 2.77 -10.33
C ALA A 353 19.61 2.53 -10.48
N SER A 354 19.15 1.26 -10.47
CA SER A 354 17.72 0.96 -10.54
C SER A 354 16.96 1.46 -9.31
N VAL A 355 17.50 1.23 -8.11
CA VAL A 355 16.91 1.69 -6.84
C VAL A 355 16.75 3.22 -6.83
N ASP A 356 17.78 3.97 -7.21
CA ASP A 356 17.73 5.43 -7.25
C ASP A 356 16.74 5.93 -8.32
N GLU A 357 16.72 5.29 -9.50
CA GLU A 357 15.77 5.63 -10.57
C GLU A 357 14.31 5.38 -10.18
N HIS A 358 14.02 4.27 -9.50
CA HIS A 358 12.68 3.93 -8.98
C HIS A 358 12.27 4.92 -7.91
N TRP A 359 13.17 5.23 -6.97
CA TRP A 359 12.93 6.26 -5.95
C TRP A 359 12.55 7.59 -6.59
N ASP A 360 13.36 8.06 -7.53
CA ASP A 360 13.13 9.35 -8.18
C ASP A 360 11.84 9.34 -9.01
N ALA A 361 11.45 8.20 -9.60
CA ALA A 361 10.16 8.05 -10.26
C ALA A 361 8.99 8.19 -9.27
N GLY A 362 9.08 7.51 -8.13
CA GLY A 362 8.05 7.60 -7.09
C GLY A 362 7.88 9.02 -6.57
N LEU A 363 8.98 9.71 -6.32
CA LEU A 363 8.98 11.11 -5.87
C LEU A 363 8.35 12.04 -6.91
N ARG A 364 8.71 11.91 -8.19
CA ARG A 364 8.11 12.73 -9.26
C ARG A 364 6.60 12.51 -9.37
N ASP A 365 6.16 11.26 -9.39
CA ASP A 365 4.76 10.91 -9.62
C ASP A 365 3.85 11.40 -8.48
N ILE A 366 4.30 11.28 -7.24
CA ILE A 366 3.54 11.82 -6.11
C ILE A 366 3.52 13.35 -6.13
N CYS A 367 4.63 14.03 -6.40
CA CYS A 367 4.64 15.50 -6.45
C CYS A 367 3.68 16.01 -7.53
N ASN A 368 3.72 15.40 -8.73
CA ASN A 368 2.76 15.71 -9.80
C ASN A 368 1.30 15.50 -9.35
N THR A 369 1.04 14.41 -8.63
CA THR A 369 -0.29 14.07 -8.10
C THR A 369 -0.76 15.10 -7.07
N LEU A 370 0.12 15.52 -6.15
CA LEU A 370 -0.21 16.48 -5.09
C LEU A 370 -0.38 17.91 -5.62
N GLU A 371 0.33 18.28 -6.68
CA GLU A 371 0.20 19.56 -7.38
C GLU A 371 -1.05 19.63 -8.29
N HIS A 372 -1.67 18.48 -8.60
CA HIS A 372 -2.78 18.43 -9.53
C HIS A 372 -4.02 19.18 -8.98
N PRO A 373 -4.67 20.09 -9.76
CA PRO A 373 -5.80 20.89 -9.25
C PRO A 373 -6.99 20.08 -8.74
N ASP A 374 -7.19 18.87 -9.27
CA ASP A 374 -8.25 17.96 -8.84
C ASP A 374 -7.96 17.26 -7.50
N TRP A 375 -6.69 17.15 -7.10
CA TRP A 375 -6.32 16.71 -5.74
C TRP A 375 -6.80 17.72 -4.69
N LEU A 376 -6.72 19.02 -4.98
CA LEU A 376 -7.24 20.09 -4.11
C LEU A 376 -8.78 20.19 -4.10
N ARG A 377 -9.46 19.55 -5.06
CA ARG A 377 -10.94 19.50 -5.15
C ARG A 377 -11.55 18.27 -4.49
N ALA A 378 -10.74 17.46 -3.80
CA ALA A 378 -11.11 16.23 -3.08
C ALA A 378 -12.04 16.43 -1.86
N ALA A 379 -12.92 17.42 -1.90
CA ALA A 379 -13.96 17.61 -0.90
C ALA A 379 -15.27 17.96 -1.59
N GLY A 380 -16.19 16.99 -1.62
CA GLY A 380 -17.58 17.34 -1.31
C GLY A 380 -18.68 16.98 -2.29
N GLN A 381 -18.51 16.08 -3.27
CA GLN A 381 -19.67 15.73 -4.13
C GLN A 381 -19.81 14.22 -4.40
N ALA A 382 -20.83 13.66 -3.73
CA ALA A 382 -21.50 12.36 -3.89
C ALA A 382 -20.89 11.16 -3.14
N ASN A 383 -21.78 10.38 -2.51
CA ASN A 383 -21.50 9.05 -1.96
C ASN A 383 -20.90 8.18 -3.06
N GLY A 384 -19.79 7.48 -2.78
CA GLY A 384 -19.14 6.60 -3.76
C GLY A 384 -17.65 6.42 -3.56
N VAL A 385 -17.07 5.58 -4.42
CA VAL A 385 -15.61 5.40 -4.59
C VAL A 385 -15.19 6.19 -5.80
N THR A 386 -14.26 7.12 -5.60
CA THR A 386 -13.62 7.82 -6.71
C THR A 386 -12.20 7.31 -6.84
N THR A 387 -11.87 6.75 -8.00
CA THR A 387 -10.50 6.37 -8.35
C THR A 387 -9.84 7.50 -9.16
N PHE A 388 -8.61 7.84 -8.79
CA PHE A 388 -7.80 8.85 -9.46
C PHE A 388 -6.49 8.23 -9.95
N ASP A 389 -6.10 8.50 -11.18
CA ASP A 389 -4.75 8.24 -11.69
C ASP A 389 -4.26 9.56 -12.28
N LEU A 390 -3.55 10.35 -11.47
CA LEU A 390 -3.22 11.75 -11.77
C LEU A 390 -1.80 11.92 -12.32
N ALA A 391 -1.08 10.81 -12.54
CA ALA A 391 0.26 10.84 -13.10
C ALA A 391 0.28 11.08 -14.62
N GLU A 392 -0.87 11.02 -15.32
CA GLU A 392 -1.00 11.44 -16.73
C GLU A 392 -1.79 12.75 -16.89
N PRO A 393 -1.34 13.69 -17.76
CA PRO A 393 -2.04 14.95 -18.05
C PRO A 393 -3.43 14.80 -18.71
N GLN A 394 -3.86 13.58 -19.06
CA GLN A 394 -5.07 13.33 -19.86
C GLN A 394 -6.07 12.34 -19.24
N GLU A 395 -5.74 11.63 -18.15
CA GLU A 395 -6.68 10.68 -17.54
C GLU A 395 -7.69 11.42 -16.64
N ARG A 396 -8.97 11.37 -17.04
CA ARG A 396 -10.08 12.00 -16.35
C ARG A 396 -10.61 11.12 -15.23
N ARG A 397 -11.15 11.76 -14.19
CA ARG A 397 -11.99 11.18 -13.13
C ARG A 397 -12.86 10.03 -13.66
N VAL A 398 -12.50 8.79 -13.33
CA VAL A 398 -13.34 7.63 -13.64
C VAL A 398 -14.33 7.47 -12.50
N ARG A 399 -15.51 8.05 -12.67
CA ARG A 399 -16.69 7.58 -11.94
C ARG A 399 -17.17 6.32 -12.62
N HIS A 400 -17.53 5.32 -11.84
CA HIS A 400 -18.27 4.15 -12.32
C HIS A 400 -19.76 4.36 -12.02
N PRO A 401 -20.51 5.26 -12.69
CA PRO A 401 -21.94 5.40 -12.44
C PRO A 401 -22.69 4.17 -12.95
N MET A 402 -23.77 3.81 -12.26
CA MET A 402 -24.70 2.81 -12.77
C MET A 402 -25.26 3.23 -14.13
N LYS A 403 -25.04 2.42 -15.17
CA LYS A 403 -25.74 2.58 -16.45
C LYS A 403 -27.18 2.10 -16.28
N ILE A 404 -28.11 3.04 -16.10
CA ILE A 404 -29.54 2.72 -16.17
C ILE A 404 -29.86 2.38 -17.64
N PRO A 405 -30.39 1.18 -17.95
CA PRO A 405 -30.85 0.87 -19.29
C PRO A 405 -31.90 1.90 -19.72
N ALA A 406 -31.72 2.51 -20.90
CA ALA A 406 -32.77 3.35 -21.47
C ALA A 406 -34.06 2.53 -21.57
N ALA A 407 -35.17 3.08 -21.08
CA ALA A 407 -36.46 2.42 -21.17
C ALA A 407 -36.73 2.00 -22.63
N PRO A 408 -37.18 0.76 -22.90
CA PRO A 408 -37.54 0.38 -24.25
C PRO A 408 -38.60 1.35 -24.76
N ALA A 409 -38.34 1.96 -25.93
CA ALA A 409 -39.28 2.87 -26.57
C ALA A 409 -40.64 2.18 -26.68
N ALA A 410 -41.70 2.84 -26.19
CA ALA A 410 -43.05 2.32 -26.27
C ALA A 410 -43.37 1.97 -27.73
N PRO A 411 -44.00 0.81 -28.01
CA PRO A 411 -44.35 0.44 -29.36
C PRO A 411 -45.27 1.51 -29.95
N ALA A 412 -44.89 2.02 -31.12
CA ALA A 412 -45.66 3.03 -31.85
C ALA A 412 -47.08 2.50 -32.10
N ALA A 413 -48.09 3.32 -31.76
CA ALA A 413 -49.49 3.00 -32.02
C ALA A 413 -49.72 2.74 -33.52
N PRO A 414 -50.53 1.73 -33.90
CA PRO A 414 -50.79 1.43 -35.30
C PRO A 414 -51.53 2.60 -35.97
N ALA A 415 -51.01 3.02 -37.12
CA ALA A 415 -51.59 4.08 -37.94
C ALA A 415 -53.00 3.71 -38.41
N ALA A 416 -53.93 4.66 -38.28
CA ALA A 416 -55.30 4.51 -38.77
C ALA A 416 -55.33 4.34 -40.31
N PRO A 417 -56.23 3.53 -40.87
CA PRO A 417 -56.29 3.28 -42.30
C PRO A 417 -56.77 4.53 -43.05
N ALA A 418 -56.04 4.89 -44.11
CA ALA A 418 -56.39 5.98 -45.00
C ALA A 418 -57.70 5.68 -45.76
N THR A 419 -58.70 6.53 -45.58
CA THR A 419 -59.90 6.60 -46.41
C THR A 419 -59.53 7.11 -47.81
N VAL A 420 -59.76 6.27 -48.82
CA VAL A 420 -59.71 6.63 -50.23
C VAL A 420 -60.98 7.39 -50.60
N ARG A 421 -60.83 8.61 -51.13
CA ARG A 421 -61.76 9.23 -52.09
C ARG A 421 -60.98 10.02 -53.11
#